data_AF-A0A4Z2ED52-F1
#
_entry.id   AF-A0A4Z2ED52-F1
#
_cell.length_a   1.000
_cell.length_b   1.000
_cell.length_c   1.000
_cell.angle_alpha   90.00
_cell.angle_beta   90.00
_cell.angle_gamma   90.00
#
_symmetry.space_group_name_H-M   'P 1'
#
loop_
_entity.id
_entity.type
_entity.pdbx_description
1 polymer ?
#
loop_
_entity_poly.entity_id
_entity_poly.type
_entity_poly.pdbx_seq_one_letter_code
_entity_poly.pdbx_strand_id
1 'polypeptide(L)' 'MKPPSSISGGTSTLRLSSVRELPGQLQELYQQGFVLASVHPFIHPSGPESNSPQHQLYRAILIRLNDG' A
#
# COMPACT_ATOMS: atom_id res chain seq x y z
N MET A 1 -29.10 19.12 -7.43
CA MET A 1 -27.69 19.38 -7.07
C MET A 1 -27.02 18.04 -6.78
N LYS A 2 -26.05 17.62 -7.58
CA LYS A 2 -25.29 16.37 -7.37
C LYS A 2 -24.10 16.70 -6.44
N PRO A 3 -23.90 15.98 -5.32
CA PRO A 3 -22.75 16.26 -4.46
C PRO A 3 -21.44 16.03 -5.23
N PRO A 4 -20.37 16.78 -4.92
CA PRO A 4 -19.06 16.54 -5.53
C PRO A 4 -18.69 15.09 -5.27
N SER A 5 -18.38 14.36 -6.34
CA SER A 5 -17.86 13.00 -6.28
C SER A 5 -16.71 12.98 -5.30
N SER A 6 -16.90 12.34 -4.15
CA SER A 6 -15.85 12.05 -3.20
C SER A 6 -14.66 11.55 -4.00
N ILE A 7 -13.55 12.28 -3.98
CA ILE A 7 -12.26 11.73 -4.35
C ILE A 7 -12.04 10.60 -3.35
N SER A 8 -12.49 9.40 -3.72
CA SER A 8 -12.00 8.17 -3.15
C SER A 8 -10.59 8.06 -3.73
N GLY A 9 -9.67 8.83 -3.15
CA GLY A 9 -8.25 8.61 -3.35
C GLY A 9 -8.03 7.18 -2.92
N GLY A 10 -7.91 6.27 -3.88
CA GLY A 10 -8.00 4.83 -3.67
C GLY A 10 -6.87 4.35 -2.79
N THR A 11 -7.04 4.43 -1.47
CA THR A 11 -6.19 3.75 -0.52
C THR A 11 -6.56 2.28 -0.58
N SER A 12 -5.85 1.53 -1.42
CA SER A 12 -6.00 0.07 -1.49
C SER A 12 -5.17 -0.56 -0.37
N THR A 13 -5.85 -1.21 0.57
CA THR A 13 -5.20 -1.94 1.67
C THR A 13 -5.17 -3.42 1.31
N LEU A 14 -3.98 -3.99 1.19
CA LEU A 14 -3.78 -5.41 0.92
C LEU A 14 -3.33 -6.14 2.19
N ARG A 15 -3.93 -7.29 2.46
CA ARG A 15 -3.51 -8.21 3.54
C ARG A 15 -2.65 -9.31 2.93
N LEU A 16 -1.40 -9.39 3.36
CA LEU A 16 -0.42 -10.38 2.91
C LEU A 16 0.05 -11.21 4.09
N SER A 17 0.40 -12.47 3.83
CA SER A 17 1.08 -13.31 4.80
C SER A 17 2.58 -12.97 4.84
N SER A 18 3.14 -12.49 3.73
CA SER A 18 4.52 -12.00 3.66
C SER A 18 4.71 -10.86 2.65
N VAL A 19 5.68 -9.98 2.91
CA VAL A 19 6.14 -8.94 1.97
C VAL A 19 6.60 -9.53 0.63
N ARG A 20 7.04 -10.80 0.61
CA ARG A 20 7.44 -11.52 -0.61
C ARG A 20 6.31 -11.71 -1.62
N GLU A 21 5.05 -11.60 -1.18
CA GLU A 21 3.86 -11.73 -2.05
C GLU A 21 3.51 -10.41 -2.76
N LEU A 22 4.11 -9.29 -2.34
CA LEU A 22 3.85 -7.96 -2.94
C LEU A 22 4.00 -7.94 -4.46
N PRO A 23 5.06 -8.49 -5.08
CA PRO A 23 5.22 -8.40 -6.53
C PRO A 23 4.06 -9.03 -7.31
N GLY A 24 3.52 -10.16 -6.81
CA GLY A 24 2.37 -10.83 -7.43
C GLY A 24 1.08 -10.03 -7.26
N GLN A 25 0.88 -9.41 -6.09
CA GLN A 25 -0.32 -8.61 -5.81
C GLN A 25 -0.32 -7.24 -6.52
N LEU A 26 0.86 -6.70 -6.80
CA LEU A 26 1.03 -5.44 -7.55
C LEU A 26 1.12 -5.67 -9.07
N GLN A 27 1.02 -6.91 -9.54
CA GLN A 27 1.20 -7.28 -10.96
C GLN A 27 0.28 -6.50 -11.90
N GLU A 28 -0.99 -6.30 -11.54
CA GLU A 28 -1.93 -5.50 -12.33
C GLU A 28 -1.54 -4.02 -12.37
N LEU A 29 -1.01 -3.48 -11.27
CA LEU A 29 -0.52 -2.10 -11.20
C LEU A 29 0.74 -1.93 -12.04
N TYR A 30 1.64 -2.91 -12.02
CA TYR A 30 2.83 -2.93 -12.89
C TYR A 30 2.45 -2.92 -14.37
N GLN A 31 1.42 -3.68 -14.76
CA GLN A 31 0.90 -3.66 -16.13
C GLN A 31 0.25 -2.32 -16.51
N GLN A 32 -0.24 -1.56 -15.53
CA GLN A 32 -0.79 -0.21 -15.71
C GLN A 32 0.29 0.91 -15.71
N GLY A 33 1.57 0.54 -15.69
CA GLY A 33 2.71 1.47 -15.72
C GLY A 33 3.11 2.01 -14.34
N PHE A 34 2.62 1.41 -13.24
CA PHE A 34 3.13 1.74 -11.91
C PHE A 34 4.40 0.95 -11.62
N VAL A 35 5.26 1.49 -10.77
CA VAL A 35 6.42 0.79 -10.21
C VAL A 35 6.49 1.01 -8.71
N LEU A 36 6.87 -0.03 -7.98
CA LEU A 36 7.04 0.05 -6.53
C LEU A 36 8.34 0.82 -6.22
N ALA A 37 8.19 2.03 -5.69
CA ALA A 37 9.31 2.90 -5.37
C ALA A 37 9.91 2.60 -3.99
N SER A 38 9.05 2.30 -3.00
CA SER A 38 9.50 2.00 -1.63
C SER A 38 8.43 1.26 -0.83
N VAL A 39 8.85 0.55 0.22
CA VAL A 39 7.98 -0.07 1.21
C VAL A 39 8.43 0.38 2.60
N HIS A 40 7.53 1.01 3.35
CA HIS A 40 7.81 1.53 4.69
C HIS A 40 6.99 0.78 5.74
N PRO A 41 7.60 0.22 6.80
CA PRO A 41 6.85 -0.29 7.94
C PRO A 41 6.11 0.86 8.63
N PHE A 42 4.86 0.62 9.00
CA PHE A 42 4.07 1.48 9.85
C PHE A 42 4.08 0.89 11.26
N ILE A 43 4.90 1.48 12.13
CA ILE A 43 4.97 1.11 13.54
C ILE A 43 4.00 1.99 14.31
N HIS A 44 2.96 1.39 14.90
CA HIS A 44 2.05 2.11 15.76
C HIS A 44 2.76 2.43 17.10
N PRO A 45 2.81 3.69 17.56
CA PRO A 45 3.59 4.07 18.74
C PRO A 45 2.98 3.65 20.09
N SER A 46 1.95 2.79 20.12
CA SER A 46 1.36 2.36 21.39
C SER A 46 2.21 1.33 22.12
N GLY A 47 3.20 1.86 22.85
CA GLY A 47 3.67 1.31 24.11
C GLY A 47 4.54 0.04 24.05
N PRO A 48 5.34 -0.18 25.09
CA PRO A 48 6.31 -1.29 25.18
C PRO A 48 5.68 -2.69 25.18
N GLU A 49 4.35 -2.80 25.27
CA GLU A 49 3.58 -4.05 25.28
C GLU A 49 3.09 -4.49 23.88
N SER A 50 3.49 -3.79 22.81
CA SER A 50 3.07 -4.08 21.43
C SER A 50 3.97 -5.08 20.69
N ASN A 51 4.71 -5.93 21.41
CA ASN A 51 5.49 -7.03 20.84
C ASN A 51 4.62 -8.16 20.26
N SER A 52 3.33 -7.89 20.06
CA SER A 52 2.44 -8.80 19.40
C SER A 52 2.65 -8.71 17.88
N PRO A 53 2.78 -9.83 17.16
CA PRO A 53 2.92 -9.86 15.70
C PRO A 53 1.65 -9.40 14.97
N GLN A 54 0.71 -8.75 15.65
CA GLN A 54 -0.67 -8.54 15.26
C GLN A 54 -0.84 -7.34 14.34
N HIS A 55 -0.15 -7.42 13.19
CA HIS A 55 -0.24 -6.55 12.02
C HIS A 55 0.90 -5.53 11.95
N GLN A 56 2.07 -6.02 11.56
CA GLN A 56 3.06 -5.17 10.89
C GLN A 56 2.40 -4.61 9.62
N LEU A 57 1.89 -3.40 9.73
CA LEU A 57 1.34 -2.66 8.60
C LEU A 57 2.52 -2.16 7.77
N TYR A 58 2.42 -2.27 6.46
CA TYR A 58 3.40 -1.72 5.55
C TYR A 58 2.71 -0.80 4.56
N ARG A 59 3.36 0.32 4.26
CA ARG A 59 2.94 1.27 3.23
C ARG A 59 3.81 1.04 2.00
N ALA A 60 3.22 0.53 0.94
CA ALA A 60 3.85 0.47 -0.38
C ALA A 60 3.60 1.79 -1.12
N ILE A 61 4.66 2.40 -1.63
CA ILE A 61 4.60 3.62 -2.44
C ILE A 61 4.82 3.22 -3.89
N LEU A 62 3.79 3.41 -4.72
CA LEU A 62 3.87 3.20 -6.15
C LEU A 62 3.89 4.53 -6.87
N ILE A 63 4.77 4.66 -7.86
CA ILE A 63 4.81 5.79 -8.77
C ILE A 63 4.39 5.33 -10.15
N ARG A 64 3.66 6.17 -10.89
CA ARG A 64 3.35 5.89 -12.29
C ARG A 64 4.44 6.45 -13.17
N LEU A 65 5.04 5.59 -13.99
CA LEU A 65 5.88 6.05 -15.09
C LEU A 65 4.94 6.42 -16.24
N ASN A 66 4.80 7.71 -16.52
CA ASN A 66 4.17 8.13 -17.76
C ASN A 66 5.26 8.11 -18.83
N ASP A 67 5.11 7.28 -19.85
CA ASP A 67 5.90 7.40 -21.08
C ASP A 67 5.65 8.83 -21.61
N GLY A 68 6.74 9.59 -21.74
CA GLY A 68 6.70 10.99 -22.17
C GLY A 68 6.32 11.15 -23.64
#